data_AF-A0A2P2IDN3-F1
#
_entry.id   AF-A0A2P2IDN3-F1
#
_cell.length_a   1.000
_cell.length_b   1.000
_cell.length_c   1.000
_cell.angle_alpha   90.00
_cell.angle_beta   90.00
_cell.angle_gamma   90.00
#
_symmetry.space_group_name_H-M   'P 1'
#
loop_
_entity.id
_entity.type
_entity.pdbx_description
1 polymer ?
#
loop_
_entity_poly.entity_id
_entity_poly.type
_entity_poly.pdbx_seq_one_letter_code
_entity_poly.pdbx_strand_id
1 'polypeptide(L)'
;MPSFLQQQLNQLAAPQTNIYKENYKKASVLYETAESNAYSRDDYFEIGLSGYNALLELEPGFSKYSQLFDRESKDVQRFVADASTNKLLDESIEGFLLMLSPYYMTIKPAMKAVEWLLQRYYVNEMNVDAVMMCILPYYDTPAFIRTLKVLNIDQKGRSGELNQWQWLK
;
A
#
# COMPACT_ATOMS: atom_id res chain seq x y z
N MET A 1 -30.36 10.83 -10.68
CA MET A 1 -30.72 10.10 -9.44
C MET A 1 -30.45 8.64 -9.68
N PRO A 2 -29.48 8.00 -8.99
CA PRO A 2 -29.27 6.56 -9.12
C PRO A 2 -30.51 5.81 -8.61
N SER A 3 -30.88 4.71 -9.26
CA SER A 3 -32.06 3.92 -8.87
C SER A 3 -31.83 3.22 -7.54
N PHE A 4 -32.91 2.89 -6.81
CA PHE A 4 -32.84 2.15 -5.53
C PHE A 4 -32.02 0.85 -5.65
N LEU A 5 -32.11 0.20 -6.81
CA LEU A 5 -31.35 -1.00 -7.15
C LEU A 5 -29.84 -0.71 -7.29
N GLN A 6 -29.45 0.42 -7.88
CA GLN A 6 -28.05 0.87 -7.90
C GLN A 6 -27.51 1.18 -6.50
N GLN A 7 -28.35 1.73 -5.61
CA GLN A 7 -27.97 1.98 -4.22
C GLN A 7 -27.74 0.67 -3.46
N GLN A 8 -28.62 -0.33 -3.65
CA GLN A 8 -28.44 -1.66 -3.05
C GLN A 8 -27.22 -2.40 -3.60
N LEU A 9 -26.94 -2.28 -4.90
CA LEU A 9 -25.72 -2.84 -5.51
C LEU A 9 -24.44 -2.21 -4.93
N ASN A 10 -24.43 -0.89 -4.74
CA ASN A 10 -23.28 -0.21 -4.13
C ASN A 10 -23.08 -0.58 -2.66
N GLN A 11 -24.14 -0.93 -1.93
CA GLN A 11 -24.05 -1.42 -0.54
C GLN A 11 -23.56 -2.87 -0.47
N LEU A 12 -23.92 -3.70 -1.46
CA LEU A 12 -23.49 -5.10 -1.57
C LEU A 12 -22.11 -5.27 -2.21
N ALA A 13 -21.52 -4.20 -2.73
CA ALA A 13 -20.13 -4.16 -3.18
C ALA A 13 -19.19 -4.27 -1.97
N ALA A 14 -19.17 -5.46 -1.34
CA ALA A 14 -18.19 -5.82 -0.33
C ALA A 14 -16.78 -5.75 -0.95
N PRO A 15 -15.73 -5.43 -0.16
CA PRO A 15 -14.35 -5.42 -0.66
C PRO A 15 -13.93 -6.73 -1.33
N GLN A 16 -14.59 -7.85 -1.00
CA GLN A 16 -14.38 -9.17 -1.60
C GLN A 16 -14.84 -9.29 -3.08
N THR A 17 -15.65 -8.37 -3.60
CA THR A 17 -16.07 -8.40 -5.02
C THR A 17 -15.09 -7.70 -5.96
N ASN A 18 -14.14 -6.90 -5.43
CA ASN A 18 -13.10 -6.26 -6.25
C ASN A 18 -12.00 -7.22 -6.70
N ILE A 19 -11.93 -8.43 -6.13
CA ILE A 19 -10.92 -9.45 -6.42
C ILE A 19 -10.98 -9.89 -7.90
N TYR A 20 -12.16 -9.81 -8.53
CA TYR A 20 -12.41 -10.23 -9.92
C TYR A 20 -12.46 -9.11 -10.95
N LYS A 21 -12.10 -7.87 -10.59
CA LYS A 21 -11.92 -6.82 -11.60
C LYS A 21 -10.66 -7.13 -12.39
N GLU A 22 -10.82 -7.70 -13.59
CA GLU A 22 -9.77 -7.91 -14.60
C GLU A 22 -9.01 -6.62 -14.99
N ASN A 23 -9.39 -5.47 -14.45
CA ASN A 23 -8.77 -4.15 -14.63
C ASN A 23 -8.21 -3.57 -13.33
N TYR A 24 -7.69 -4.38 -12.41
CA TYR A 24 -6.95 -3.85 -11.27
C TYR A 24 -5.62 -3.28 -11.76
N LYS A 25 -5.60 -1.97 -12.05
CA LYS A 25 -4.37 -1.25 -12.40
C LYS A 25 -3.39 -1.43 -11.24
N LYS A 26 -2.23 -2.04 -11.48
CA LYS A 26 -1.20 -2.21 -10.46
C LYS A 26 -0.79 -0.83 -9.94
N ALA A 27 -1.11 -0.59 -8.68
CA ALA A 27 -0.85 0.65 -7.96
C ALA A 27 0.67 0.82 -7.79
N SER A 28 1.28 1.68 -8.59
CA SER A 28 2.73 1.92 -8.56
C SER A 28 3.05 3.37 -8.27
N VAL A 29 4.01 3.61 -7.37
CA VAL A 29 4.53 4.95 -7.08
C VAL A 29 5.73 5.27 -7.97
N LEU A 30 6.50 4.24 -8.34
CA LEU A 30 7.71 4.38 -9.14
C LEU A 30 7.48 4.35 -10.65
N TYR A 31 6.54 3.52 -11.12
CA TYR A 31 6.36 3.22 -12.54
C TYR A 31 5.05 3.77 -13.08
N GLU A 32 5.03 4.10 -14.37
CA GLU A 32 3.79 4.41 -15.06
C GLU A 32 2.94 3.15 -15.26
N THR A 33 1.63 3.33 -15.47
CA THR A 33 0.68 2.21 -15.54
C THR A 33 1.02 1.18 -16.64
N ALA A 34 1.65 1.63 -17.73
CA ALA A 34 2.08 0.74 -18.81
C ALA A 34 3.24 -0.17 -18.36
N GLU A 35 4.24 0.41 -17.70
CA GLU A 35 5.42 -0.32 -17.19
C GLU A 35 5.05 -1.20 -16.00
N SER A 36 4.24 -0.71 -15.07
CA SER A 36 3.81 -1.45 -13.87
C SER A 36 3.09 -2.75 -14.23
N ASN A 37 2.29 -2.73 -15.30
CA ASN A 37 1.57 -3.90 -15.76
C ASN A 37 2.50 -4.98 -16.35
N ALA A 38 3.63 -4.57 -16.93
CA ALA A 38 4.62 -5.49 -17.51
C ALA A 38 5.39 -6.28 -16.44
N TYR A 39 5.66 -5.68 -15.28
CA TYR A 39 6.39 -6.34 -14.19
C TYR A 39 5.59 -7.47 -13.54
N SER A 40 6.25 -8.61 -13.35
CA SER A 40 5.74 -9.75 -12.62
C SER A 40 5.82 -9.53 -11.11
N ARG A 41 5.16 -10.41 -10.35
CA ARG A 41 5.24 -10.39 -8.87
C ARG A 41 6.68 -10.58 -8.38
N ASP A 42 7.43 -11.44 -9.07
CA ASP A 42 8.81 -11.73 -8.72
C ASP A 42 9.72 -10.51 -8.97
N ASP A 43 9.49 -9.78 -10.05
CA ASP A 43 10.23 -8.53 -10.33
C ASP A 43 10.01 -7.50 -9.21
N TYR A 44 8.75 -7.31 -8.79
CA TYR A 44 8.43 -6.41 -7.68
C TYR A 44 9.05 -6.85 -6.36
N PHE A 45 9.11 -8.15 -6.11
CA PHE A 45 9.77 -8.68 -4.93
C PHE A 45 11.26 -8.41 -4.96
N GLU A 46 11.94 -8.61 -6.09
CA GLU A 46 13.37 -8.35 -6.23
C GLU A 46 13.69 -6.85 -6.08
N ILE A 47 12.85 -5.99 -6.67
CA ILE A 47 12.96 -4.52 -6.51
C ILE A 47 12.80 -4.14 -5.04
N GLY A 48 11.78 -4.68 -4.37
CA GLY A 48 11.50 -4.44 -2.95
C GLY A 48 12.62 -4.92 -2.05
N LEU A 49 13.12 -6.14 -2.28
CA LEU A 49 14.22 -6.74 -1.52
C LEU A 49 15.52 -5.94 -1.69
N SER A 50 15.81 -5.48 -2.91
CA SER A 50 16.94 -4.56 -3.16
C SER A 50 16.79 -3.25 -2.38
N GLY A 51 15.58 -2.69 -2.34
CA GLY A 51 15.28 -1.50 -1.53
C GLY A 51 15.48 -1.73 -0.04
N TYR A 52 14.94 -2.84 0.47
CA TYR A 52 15.06 -3.23 1.88
C TYR A 52 16.50 -3.49 2.32
N ASN A 53 17.30 -4.18 1.51
CA ASN A 53 18.71 -4.43 1.84
C ASN A 53 19.52 -3.12 1.94
N ALA A 54 19.28 -2.17 1.02
CA ALA A 54 19.93 -0.86 1.10
C ALA A 54 19.43 -0.03 2.31
N LEU A 55 18.19 -0.25 2.77
CA LEU A 55 17.69 0.36 4.02
C LEU A 55 18.36 -0.26 5.25
N LEU A 56 18.59 -1.58 5.26
CA LEU A 56 19.29 -2.27 6.33
C LEU A 56 20.75 -1.82 6.49
N GLU A 57 21.43 -1.52 5.37
CA GLU A 57 22.78 -0.96 5.40
C GLU A 57 22.82 0.44 6.04
N LEU A 58 21.73 1.20 5.91
CA LEU A 58 21.62 2.55 6.48
C LEU A 58 21.19 2.52 7.95
N GLU A 59 20.19 1.70 8.28
CA GLU A 59 19.61 1.59 9.61
C GLU A 59 19.34 0.11 9.93
N PRO A 60 20.13 -0.52 10.82
CA PRO A 60 19.99 -1.94 11.13
C PRO A 60 18.69 -2.32 11.86
N GLY A 61 17.98 -1.34 12.44
CA GLY A 61 16.70 -1.53 13.11
C GLY A 61 15.57 -1.98 12.18
N PHE A 62 15.69 -1.81 10.86
CA PHE A 62 14.78 -2.40 9.87
C PHE A 62 14.76 -3.94 9.90
N SER A 63 15.77 -4.59 10.50
CA SER A 63 15.87 -6.05 10.59
C SER A 63 14.67 -6.73 11.25
N LYS A 64 13.97 -6.03 12.15
CA LYS A 64 12.73 -6.51 12.78
C LYS A 64 11.57 -6.73 11.80
N TYR A 65 11.64 -6.13 10.62
CA TYR A 65 10.59 -6.20 9.59
C TYR A 65 10.96 -7.15 8.45
N SER A 66 11.98 -7.99 8.62
CA SER A 66 12.43 -8.97 7.62
C SER A 66 11.31 -9.89 7.12
N GLN A 67 10.35 -10.22 7.99
CA GLN A 67 9.16 -11.01 7.65
C GLN A 67 8.34 -10.41 6.47
N LEU A 68 8.35 -9.08 6.29
CA LEU A 68 7.60 -8.43 5.22
C LEU A 68 8.24 -8.65 3.84
N PHE A 69 9.54 -8.97 3.82
CA PHE A 69 10.39 -9.11 2.63
C PHE A 69 10.96 -10.53 2.48
N ASP A 70 10.48 -11.50 3.26
CA ASP A 70 10.90 -12.89 3.13
C ASP A 70 10.26 -13.56 1.90
N ARG A 71 10.79 -14.67 1.42
CA ARG A 71 10.24 -15.40 0.27
C ARG A 71 8.79 -15.84 0.52
N GLU A 72 8.44 -16.18 1.74
CA GLU A 72 7.08 -16.56 2.15
C GLU A 72 6.08 -15.40 1.99
N SER A 73 6.54 -14.14 2.04
CA SER A 73 5.68 -12.98 1.82
C SER A 73 5.05 -12.95 0.42
N LYS A 74 5.65 -13.65 -0.56
CA LYS A 74 5.10 -13.80 -1.91
C LYS A 74 3.79 -14.58 -1.96
N ASP A 75 3.48 -15.35 -0.92
CA ASP A 75 2.29 -16.21 -0.85
C ASP A 75 1.21 -15.65 0.07
N VAL A 76 1.49 -14.59 0.85
CA VAL A 76 0.56 -13.96 1.80
C VAL A 76 -0.64 -13.29 1.10
N GLN A 77 -1.83 -13.88 1.18
CA GLN A 77 -3.05 -13.30 0.59
C GLN A 77 -3.89 -12.61 1.66
N ARG A 78 -3.77 -11.28 1.75
CA ARG A 78 -4.38 -10.47 2.82
C ARG A 78 -5.92 -10.58 2.90
N PHE A 79 -6.58 -10.79 1.77
CA PHE A 79 -8.05 -10.93 1.71
C PHE A 79 -8.55 -12.31 2.16
N VAL A 80 -7.66 -13.30 2.26
CA VAL A 80 -7.98 -14.68 2.67
C VAL A 80 -7.52 -14.94 4.10
N ALA A 81 -6.52 -14.19 4.59
CA ALA A 81 -5.97 -14.35 5.93
C ALA A 81 -6.97 -14.00 7.05
N ASP A 82 -6.79 -14.65 8.20
CA ASP A 82 -7.57 -14.40 9.41
C ASP A 82 -7.42 -12.96 9.91
N ALA A 83 -8.45 -12.47 10.60
CA ALA A 83 -8.48 -11.11 11.14
C ALA A 83 -7.33 -10.83 12.14
N SER A 84 -6.95 -11.82 12.94
CA SER A 84 -5.80 -11.73 13.86
C SER A 84 -4.47 -11.60 13.13
N THR A 85 -4.27 -12.38 12.08
CA THR A 85 -3.06 -12.35 11.25
C THR A 85 -2.95 -11.03 10.49
N ASN A 86 -4.07 -10.56 9.93
CA ASN A 86 -4.13 -9.25 9.29
C ASN A 86 -3.76 -8.13 10.27
N LYS A 87 -4.26 -8.16 11.52
CA LYS A 87 -3.88 -7.15 12.52
C LYS A 87 -2.37 -7.13 12.82
N LEU A 88 -1.73 -8.30 12.94
CA LEU A 88 -0.28 -8.38 13.16
C LEU A 88 0.52 -7.86 11.94
N LEU A 89 0.02 -8.12 10.73
CA LEU A 89 0.59 -7.55 9.51
C LEU A 89 0.43 -6.03 9.50
N ASP A 90 -0.73 -5.51 9.90
CA ASP A 90 -1.01 -4.08 9.97
C ASP A 90 -0.03 -3.38 10.91
N GLU A 91 0.12 -3.89 12.14
CA GLU A 91 1.07 -3.37 13.13
C GLU A 91 2.53 -3.40 12.61
N SER A 92 2.90 -4.46 11.90
CA SER A 92 4.23 -4.59 11.30
C SER A 92 4.47 -3.58 10.18
N ILE A 93 3.49 -3.40 9.30
CA ILE A 93 3.53 -2.45 8.18
C ILE A 93 3.55 -1.01 8.70
N GLU A 94 2.70 -0.68 9.67
CA GLU A 94 2.64 0.64 10.30
C GLU A 94 3.95 1.01 10.97
N GLY A 95 4.52 0.09 11.74
CA GLY A 95 5.82 0.29 12.36
C GLY A 95 6.95 0.47 11.32
N PHE A 96 6.92 -0.30 10.22
CA PHE A 96 7.87 -0.15 9.13
C PHE A 96 7.75 1.22 8.45
N LEU A 97 6.53 1.65 8.11
CA LEU A 97 6.27 2.94 7.46
C LEU A 97 6.65 4.12 8.35
N LEU A 98 6.41 4.03 9.66
CA LEU A 98 6.80 5.07 10.62
C LEU A 98 8.32 5.22 10.69
N MET A 99 9.05 4.11 10.70
CA MET A 99 10.52 4.10 10.66
C MET A 99 11.07 4.56 9.31
N LEU A 100 10.33 4.28 8.22
CA LEU A 100 10.69 4.69 6.87
C LEU A 100 10.44 6.17 6.60
N SER A 101 9.54 6.82 7.36
CA SER A 101 9.11 8.21 7.12
C SER A 101 10.28 9.17 6.90
N PRO A 102 11.35 9.23 7.72
CA PRO A 102 12.48 10.15 7.50
C PRO A 102 13.28 9.89 6.20
N TYR A 103 13.19 8.69 5.65
CA TYR A 103 13.97 8.22 4.51
C TYR A 103 13.17 8.15 3.20
N TYR A 104 11.84 8.21 3.29
CA TYR A 104 10.92 7.93 2.19
C TYR A 104 11.24 8.73 0.91
N MET A 105 11.52 10.02 1.06
CA MET A 105 11.84 10.94 -0.04
C MET A 105 13.35 11.00 -0.34
N THR A 106 14.17 10.78 0.68
CA THR A 106 15.60 11.07 0.63
C THR A 106 16.35 10.05 -0.22
N ILE A 107 15.86 8.80 -0.27
CA ILE A 107 16.56 7.70 -0.92
C ILE A 107 15.60 6.85 -1.78
N LYS A 108 15.99 6.58 -3.03
CA LYS A 108 15.22 5.69 -3.95
C LYS A 108 14.94 4.29 -3.37
N PRO A 109 15.84 3.65 -2.59
CA PRO A 109 15.56 2.39 -1.90
C PRO A 109 14.28 2.37 -1.06
N ALA A 110 13.94 3.48 -0.40
CA ALA A 110 12.72 3.56 0.42
C ALA A 110 11.46 3.41 -0.44
N MET A 111 11.43 4.09 -1.59
CA MET A 111 10.33 3.97 -2.54
C MET A 111 10.22 2.54 -3.11
N LYS A 112 11.34 1.88 -3.39
CA LYS A 112 11.35 0.49 -3.86
C LYS A 112 10.76 -0.47 -2.81
N ALA A 113 11.10 -0.29 -1.53
CA ALA A 113 10.55 -1.10 -0.45
C ALA A 113 9.02 -0.91 -0.34
N VAL A 114 8.52 0.33 -0.45
CA VAL A 114 7.08 0.61 -0.42
C VAL A 114 6.35 0.08 -1.65
N GLU A 115 7.01 0.04 -2.81
CA GLU A 115 6.45 -0.56 -4.02
C GLU A 115 6.06 -2.03 -3.80
N TRP A 116 6.91 -2.81 -3.12
CA TRP A 116 6.55 -4.17 -2.73
C TRP A 116 5.34 -4.21 -1.78
N LEU A 117 5.30 -3.29 -0.81
CA LEU A 117 4.19 -3.23 0.13
C LEU A 117 2.85 -2.90 -0.55
N LEU A 118 2.86 -2.03 -1.55
CA LEU A 118 1.70 -1.68 -2.37
C LEU A 118 1.19 -2.89 -3.14
N GLN A 119 2.07 -3.59 -3.86
CA GLN A 119 1.66 -4.71 -4.71
C GLN A 119 1.24 -5.94 -3.93
N ARG A 120 1.88 -6.23 -2.77
CA ARG A 120 1.62 -7.46 -2.01
C ARG A 120 0.56 -7.29 -0.94
N TYR A 121 0.68 -6.25 -0.14
CA TYR A 121 -0.17 -6.07 1.03
C TYR A 121 -1.32 -5.10 0.80
N TYR A 122 -1.43 -4.47 -0.38
CA TYR A 122 -2.51 -3.51 -0.67
C TYR A 122 -2.57 -2.38 0.38
N VAL A 123 -1.40 -1.87 0.80
CA VAL A 123 -1.30 -0.81 1.82
C VAL A 123 -2.03 0.47 1.40
N ASN A 124 -2.22 0.68 0.09
CA ASN A 124 -2.98 1.80 -0.46
C ASN A 124 -4.49 1.74 -0.21
N GLU A 125 -5.01 0.59 0.19
CA GLU A 125 -6.43 0.42 0.55
C GLU A 125 -6.60 0.17 2.04
N MET A 126 -5.71 -0.64 2.63
CA MET A 126 -5.91 -1.14 3.98
C MET A 126 -5.16 -0.35 5.06
N ASN A 127 -4.08 0.36 4.72
CA ASN A 127 -3.28 1.16 5.67
C ASN A 127 -3.08 2.60 5.14
N VAL A 128 -4.16 3.21 4.63
CA VAL A 128 -4.12 4.57 4.05
C VAL A 128 -3.55 5.59 5.03
N ASP A 129 -3.98 5.54 6.29
CA ASP A 129 -3.55 6.48 7.33
C ASP A 129 -2.05 6.40 7.60
N ALA A 130 -1.49 5.19 7.64
CA ALA A 130 -0.07 4.97 7.88
C ALA A 130 0.80 5.46 6.72
N VAL A 131 0.38 5.18 5.48
CA VAL A 131 1.06 5.70 4.30
C VAL A 131 0.97 7.23 4.26
N MET A 132 -0.20 7.79 4.59
CA MET A 132 -0.39 9.23 4.64
C MET A 132 0.52 9.89 5.68
N MET A 133 0.58 9.35 6.90
CA MET A 133 1.49 9.82 7.95
C MET A 133 2.97 9.76 7.52
N CYS A 134 3.35 8.73 6.75
CA CYS A 134 4.71 8.58 6.23
C CYS A 134 5.07 9.67 5.21
N ILE A 135 4.14 10.04 4.33
CA ILE A 135 4.40 10.99 3.23
C ILE A 135 4.08 12.45 3.58
N LEU A 136 3.27 12.70 4.61
CA LEU A 136 2.82 14.05 5.00
C LEU A 136 3.96 15.06 5.21
N PRO A 137 5.13 14.69 5.78
CA PRO A 137 6.26 15.60 5.88
C PRO A 137 6.79 16.13 4.53
N TYR A 138 6.47 15.46 3.42
CA TYR A 138 6.97 15.76 2.08
C TYR A 138 5.91 16.32 1.14
N TYR A 139 4.89 17.00 1.67
CA TYR A 139 3.72 17.48 0.92
C TYR A 139 4.05 18.34 -0.32
N ASP A 140 5.16 19.08 -0.29
CA ASP A 140 5.59 19.97 -1.39
C ASP A 140 6.26 19.22 -2.55
N THR A 141 6.40 17.90 -2.46
CA THR A 141 7.19 17.12 -3.42
C THR A 141 6.33 16.42 -4.48
N PRO A 142 6.86 16.18 -5.69
CA PRO A 142 6.13 15.42 -6.71
C PRO A 142 5.89 13.96 -6.29
N ALA A 143 6.72 13.40 -5.41
CA ALA A 143 6.53 12.04 -4.90
C ALA A 143 5.31 11.94 -3.98
N PHE A 144 5.02 12.97 -3.18
CA PHE A 144 3.79 13.05 -2.40
C PHE A 144 2.57 12.97 -3.31
N ILE A 145 2.52 13.78 -4.38
CA ILE A 145 1.40 13.77 -5.34
C ILE A 145 1.26 12.40 -6.01
N ARG A 146 2.38 11.77 -6.41
CA ARG A 146 2.36 10.42 -7.00
C ARG A 146 1.79 9.39 -6.04
N THR A 147 2.24 9.42 -4.78
CA THR A 147 1.77 8.48 -3.75
C THR A 147 0.30 8.73 -3.42
N LEU A 148 -0.11 9.99 -3.30
CA LEU A 148 -1.49 10.39 -3.05
C LEU A 148 -2.45 9.90 -4.15
N LYS A 149 -2.02 9.93 -5.43
CA LYS A 149 -2.80 9.38 -6.56
C LYS A 149 -2.99 7.86 -6.50
N VAL A 150 -2.09 7.16 -5.82
CA VAL A 150 -2.14 5.71 -5.66
C VAL A 150 -3.04 5.31 -4.47
N LEU A 151 -3.20 6.20 -3.49
CA LEU A 151 -4.03 5.98 -2.31
C LEU A 151 -5.52 6.02 -2.64
N ASN A 152 -6.27 5.06 -2.10
CA ASN A 152 -7.72 5.01 -2.25
C ASN A 152 -8.40 5.82 -1.12
N ILE A 153 -8.33 7.14 -1.21
CA ILE A 153 -8.88 8.09 -0.21
C ILE A 153 -10.42 8.09 -0.21
N ASP A 154 -11.03 7.57 -1.27
CA ASP A 154 -12.49 7.49 -1.44
C ASP A 154 -13.15 6.33 -0.71
N GLN A 155 -12.38 5.39 -0.14
CA GLN A 155 -12.98 4.32 0.65
C GLN A 155 -13.60 4.89 1.93
N LYS A 156 -14.89 4.62 2.12
CA LYS A 156 -15.54 4.75 3.42
C LYS A 156 -14.94 3.68 4.33
N GLY A 157 -14.56 4.06 5.55
CA GLY A 157 -14.06 3.10 6.53
C GLY A 157 -15.08 1.99 6.78
N ARG A 158 -14.66 0.87 7.38
CA ARG A 158 -15.57 -0.25 7.74
C ARG A 158 -16.74 0.19 8.64
N SER A 159 -16.60 1.31 9.36
CA SER A 159 -17.62 1.96 10.19
C SER A 159 -18.60 2.85 9.41
N GLY A 160 -18.42 3.03 8.09
CA GLY A 160 -19.20 3.96 7.28
C GLY A 160 -18.77 5.42 7.41
N GLU A 161 -17.78 5.72 8.25
CA GLU A 161 -17.21 7.05 8.41
C GLU A 161 -16.36 7.43 7.19
N LEU A 162 -16.41 8.73 6.86
CA LEU A 162 -15.59 9.31 5.80
C LEU A 162 -14.12 9.23 6.23
N ASN A 163 -13.24 8.85 5.29
CA ASN A 163 -11.81 8.88 5.53
C ASN A 163 -11.39 10.30 5.95
N GLN A 164 -10.55 10.41 6.99
CA GLN A 164 -10.08 11.69 7.56
C GLN A 164 -9.37 12.57 6.52
N TRP A 165 -8.87 11.96 5.44
CA TRP A 165 -8.11 12.61 4.36
C TRP A 165 -8.96 13.12 3.20
N GLN A 166 -10.31 13.07 3.29
CA GLN A 166 -11.19 13.51 2.20
C GLN A 166 -11.05 14.98 1.80
N TRP A 167 -10.49 15.84 2.65
CA TRP A 167 -10.24 17.25 2.33
C TRP A 167 -9.13 17.46 1.29
N LEU A 168 -8.34 16.43 0.98
CA LEU A 168 -7.26 16.47 -0.03
C LEU A 168 -7.74 16.27 -1.48
N LYS A 169 -9.06 16.25 -1.69
CA LYS A 169 -9.69 16.10 -3.00
C LYS A 169 -9.78 17.41 -3.77
#